data_AF-W4PJB9-F1
#
_entry.id   AF-W4PJB9-F1
#
_cell.length_a   1.000
_cell.length_b   1.000
_cell.length_c   1.000
_cell.angle_alpha   90.00
_cell.angle_beta   90.00
_cell.angle_gamma   90.00
#
_symmetry.space_group_name_H-M   'P 1'
#
loop_
_entity.id
_entity.type
_entity.pdbx_description
1 polymer ?
#
loop_
_entity_poly.entity_id
_entity_poly.type
_entity_poly.pdbx_seq_one_letter_code
_entity_poly.pdbx_strand_id
1 'polypeptide(L)'
;MVKDKHLLSLKDLNRIDHLEELLDAGVSSLKIEGRLKDVSYVKNVTAAYRRKLDEILARRPEYVRASSGSCRPEFRPQLEKSFSRGFTDYFLHGREGDVCSFDTPKSLGEEMGTMKEVRGNFLVVAGVKPFSNGDGVCYIDEQGRMQGFRVNRVDGNKIYPQEMPRIKPRTKLYRNYDREFERMLSRKTAERKIAVNIWLAEHGTGFSLTLADEDNIRVTLSLTREKELARTPQRDNLKAQLAKLGNTPFEAAEIEVSFSDNWFLPASVLAEFRRQAVERLVATRRINYRREVAVWKQTAHAFPQTALTYLGNVMNPLAASFYKEHGVQSVGAAYEKEAVKDAVLMFCKHCLRYSMGWCPVHQRQRSPYKEPYSLVSNDGRRFRLEFDCKNCQMKVKEQNAQ
;
A
#
# COMPACT_ATOMS: atom_id res chain seq x y z
N MET A 1 2.32 2.38 37.63
CA MET A 1 2.78 3.41 36.68
C MET A 1 1.75 3.67 35.62
N VAL A 2 1.56 2.77 34.67
CA VAL A 2 0.57 2.92 33.60
C VAL A 2 -0.24 1.63 33.56
N LYS A 3 -1.57 1.75 33.54
CA LYS A 3 -2.52 0.63 33.48
C LYS A 3 -3.43 0.83 32.28
N ASP A 4 -3.93 -0.28 31.71
CA ASP A 4 -4.93 -0.27 30.64
C ASP A 4 -4.51 0.52 29.39
N LYS A 5 -3.23 0.42 29.01
CA LYS A 5 -2.64 1.06 27.81
C LYS A 5 -1.87 0.06 26.95
N HIS A 6 -1.81 0.37 25.66
CA HIS A 6 -1.08 -0.41 24.66
C HIS A 6 0.29 0.21 24.37
N LEU A 7 1.23 0.03 25.31
CA LEU A 7 2.53 0.72 25.30
C LEU A 7 3.44 0.40 24.09
N LEU A 8 3.19 -0.72 23.40
CA LEU A 8 3.90 -1.10 22.17
C LEU A 8 3.05 -0.90 20.91
N SER A 9 1.89 -0.25 21.01
CA SER A 9 1.07 0.10 19.86
C SER A 9 1.60 1.39 19.23
N LEU A 10 2.22 1.24 18.06
CA LEU A 10 2.72 2.35 17.26
C LEU A 10 1.69 2.79 16.21
N LYS A 11 1.82 4.05 15.78
CA LYS A 11 1.20 4.56 14.56
C LYS A 11 1.72 3.79 13.35
N ASP A 12 0.97 3.80 12.27
CA ASP A 12 1.34 3.04 11.07
C ASP A 12 2.41 3.80 10.26
N LEU A 13 3.44 3.07 9.83
CA LEU A 13 4.52 3.63 9.03
C LEU A 13 3.97 4.05 7.66
N ASN A 14 4.06 5.34 7.36
CA ASN A 14 3.65 5.89 6.07
C ASN A 14 4.70 6.89 5.59
N ARG A 15 5.21 6.69 4.37
CA ARG A 15 6.23 7.54 3.74
C ARG A 15 5.79 8.00 2.35
N ILE A 16 4.48 8.07 2.11
CA ILE A 16 3.94 8.48 0.80
C ILE A 16 4.38 9.89 0.40
N ASP A 17 4.57 10.78 1.38
CA ASP A 17 5.02 12.15 1.14
C ASP A 17 6.54 12.25 0.95
N HIS A 18 7.28 11.19 1.26
CA HIS A 18 8.75 11.11 1.16
C HIS A 18 9.20 10.24 -0.02
N LEU A 19 8.32 9.98 -0.98
CA LEU A 19 8.62 9.10 -2.11
C LEU A 19 9.76 9.61 -2.98
N GLU A 20 9.89 10.92 -3.19
CA GLU A 20 10.99 11.48 -3.98
C GLU A 20 12.35 11.25 -3.32
N GLU A 21 12.46 11.49 -2.01
CA GLU A 21 13.69 11.23 -1.26
C GLU A 21 14.09 9.75 -1.30
N LEU A 22 13.11 8.85 -1.23
CA LEU A 22 13.34 7.41 -1.34
C LEU A 22 13.86 7.04 -2.73
N LEU A 23 13.30 7.63 -3.79
CA LEU A 23 13.77 7.42 -5.16
C LEU A 23 15.19 7.97 -5.36
N ASP A 24 15.50 9.14 -4.80
CA ASP A 24 16.83 9.75 -4.84
C ASP A 24 17.88 8.90 -4.10
N ALA A 25 17.48 8.23 -3.02
CA ALA A 25 18.31 7.25 -2.32
C ALA A 25 18.52 5.92 -3.07
N GLY A 26 17.94 5.77 -4.27
CA GLY A 26 18.06 4.57 -5.10
C GLY A 26 17.05 3.46 -4.77
N VAL A 27 15.98 3.76 -4.01
CA VAL A 27 14.93 2.77 -3.73
C VAL A 27 14.12 2.52 -5.00
N SER A 28 14.13 1.28 -5.49
CA SER A 28 13.39 0.84 -6.68
C SER A 28 12.20 -0.08 -6.37
N SER A 29 12.03 -0.49 -5.11
CA SER A 29 10.97 -1.39 -4.68
C SER A 29 10.39 -0.93 -3.35
N LEU A 30 9.07 -0.79 -3.30
CA LEU A 30 8.31 -0.41 -2.12
C LEU A 30 7.40 -1.56 -1.71
N LYS A 31 7.45 -1.93 -0.42
CA LYS A 31 6.60 -2.96 0.15
C LYS A 31 5.47 -2.31 0.94
N ILE A 32 4.23 -2.67 0.60
CA ILE A 32 3.04 -2.37 1.41
C ILE A 32 2.72 -3.61 2.26
N GLU A 33 2.61 -3.44 3.58
CA GLU A 33 2.24 -4.54 4.48
C GLU A 33 0.71 -4.70 4.54
N GLY A 34 0.24 -5.91 4.28
CA GLY A 34 -1.19 -6.21 4.08
C GLY A 34 -1.65 -7.58 4.57
N ARG A 35 -0.80 -8.39 5.25
CA ARG A 35 -1.12 -9.79 5.59
C ARG A 35 -2.44 -9.98 6.36
N LEU A 36 -2.79 -9.02 7.21
CA LEU A 36 -4.00 -9.04 8.04
C LEU A 36 -5.02 -7.99 7.62
N LYS A 37 -4.89 -7.47 6.39
CA LYS A 37 -5.72 -6.38 5.88
C LYS A 37 -6.68 -6.90 4.83
N ASP A 38 -7.84 -6.25 4.74
CA ASP A 38 -8.85 -6.58 3.74
C ASP A 38 -8.47 -6.07 2.34
N VAL A 39 -9.25 -6.51 1.35
CA VAL A 39 -9.07 -6.13 -0.05
C VAL A 39 -9.22 -4.62 -0.27
N SER A 40 -10.10 -3.97 0.50
CA SER A 40 -10.36 -2.53 0.42
C SER A 40 -9.11 -1.74 0.82
N TYR A 41 -8.47 -2.10 1.94
CA TYR A 41 -7.19 -1.55 2.38
C TYR A 41 -6.13 -1.69 1.29
N VAL A 42 -5.93 -2.90 0.76
CA VAL A 42 -4.87 -3.16 -0.24
C VAL A 42 -5.11 -2.33 -1.50
N LYS A 43 -6.35 -2.27 -2.00
CA LYS A 43 -6.71 -1.42 -3.16
C LYS A 43 -6.40 0.05 -2.88
N ASN A 44 -6.86 0.56 -1.74
CA ASN A 44 -6.74 1.97 -1.41
C ASN A 44 -5.28 2.40 -1.26
N VAL A 45 -4.48 1.66 -0.47
CA VAL A 45 -3.07 2.01 -0.24
C VAL A 45 -2.25 1.86 -1.52
N THR A 46 -2.46 0.79 -2.29
CA THR A 46 -1.73 0.59 -3.55
C THR A 46 -2.06 1.68 -4.56
N ALA A 47 -3.34 2.06 -4.69
CA ALA A 47 -3.76 3.15 -5.57
C ALA A 47 -3.20 4.51 -5.12
N ALA A 48 -3.15 4.78 -3.81
CA ALA A 48 -2.56 6.02 -3.28
C ALA A 48 -1.10 6.17 -3.69
N TYR A 49 -0.30 5.13 -3.42
CA TYR A 49 1.13 5.12 -3.76
C TYR A 49 1.35 5.15 -5.27
N ARG A 50 0.59 4.38 -6.06
CA ARG A 50 0.71 4.35 -7.52
C ARG A 50 0.45 5.73 -8.12
N ARG A 51 -0.62 6.39 -7.69
CA ARG A 51 -0.95 7.75 -8.16
C ARG A 51 0.18 8.74 -7.86
N LYS A 52 0.70 8.76 -6.62
CA LYS A 52 1.78 9.67 -6.24
C LYS A 52 3.06 9.38 -7.03
N LEU A 53 3.38 8.11 -7.27
CA LEU A 53 4.50 7.71 -8.12
C LEU A 53 4.28 8.13 -9.58
N ASP A 54 3.08 7.97 -10.16
CA ASP A 54 2.79 8.43 -11.53
C ASP A 54 2.97 9.95 -11.67
N GLU A 55 2.54 10.73 -10.67
CA GLU A 55 2.75 12.18 -10.60
C GLU A 55 4.26 12.55 -10.53
N ILE A 56 5.08 11.74 -9.86
CA ILE A 56 6.54 11.92 -9.81
C ILE A 56 7.19 11.56 -11.14
N LEU A 57 6.88 10.38 -11.69
CA LEU A 57 7.45 9.88 -12.95
C LEU A 57 7.12 10.79 -14.15
N ALA A 58 5.96 11.45 -14.13
CA ALA A 58 5.59 12.43 -15.16
C ALA A 58 6.48 13.69 -15.13
N ARG A 59 7.03 14.06 -13.95
CA ARG A 59 7.88 15.25 -13.77
C ARG A 59 9.38 14.93 -13.79
N ARG A 60 9.77 13.69 -13.47
CA ARG A 60 11.15 13.23 -13.31
C ARG A 60 11.47 12.10 -14.31
N PRO A 61 11.85 12.44 -15.56
CA PRO A 61 12.04 11.49 -16.65
C PRO A 61 13.24 10.55 -16.48
N GLU A 62 14.14 10.84 -15.52
CA GLU A 62 15.22 9.93 -15.12
C GLU A 62 14.72 8.63 -14.49
N TYR A 63 13.45 8.60 -14.03
CA TYR A 63 12.79 7.42 -13.52
C TYR A 63 11.78 6.87 -14.51
N VAL A 64 11.67 5.54 -14.55
CA VAL A 64 10.73 4.83 -15.42
C VAL A 64 9.91 3.80 -14.63
N ARG A 65 8.75 3.42 -15.16
CA ARG A 65 7.96 2.33 -14.59
C ARG A 65 8.70 0.99 -14.75
N ALA A 66 8.70 0.18 -13.70
CA ALA A 66 9.27 -1.17 -13.74
C ALA A 66 8.41 -2.17 -14.55
N SER A 67 7.16 -1.82 -14.87
CA SER A 67 6.25 -2.66 -15.64
C SER A 67 5.53 -1.87 -16.71
N SER A 68 5.24 -2.53 -17.83
CA SER A 68 4.32 -2.02 -18.84
C SER A 68 2.92 -1.86 -18.26
N GLY A 69 2.07 -1.12 -18.96
CA GLY A 69 0.68 -0.93 -18.66
C GLY A 69 0.42 0.10 -17.57
N SER A 70 -0.74 0.72 -17.67
CA SER A 70 -1.26 1.64 -16.67
C SER A 70 -2.44 0.99 -15.95
N CYS A 71 -2.58 1.30 -14.67
CA CYS A 71 -3.78 0.99 -13.90
C CYS A 71 -4.46 2.32 -13.59
N ARG A 72 -5.74 2.46 -13.96
CA ARG A 72 -6.53 3.65 -13.65
C ARG A 72 -7.58 3.26 -12.61
N PRO A 73 -7.40 3.61 -11.33
CA PRO A 73 -8.42 3.36 -10.31
C PRO A 73 -9.69 4.14 -10.63
N GLU A 74 -10.84 3.47 -10.55
CA GLU A 74 -12.19 4.07 -10.69
C GLU A 74 -12.64 4.81 -9.41
N PHE A 75 -11.71 5.06 -8.50
CA PHE A 75 -11.94 5.74 -7.22
C PHE A 75 -10.76 6.64 -6.87
N ARG A 76 -11.02 7.63 -6.02
CA ARG A 76 -9.95 8.46 -5.44
C ARG A 76 -9.44 7.81 -4.15
N PRO A 77 -8.16 7.38 -4.08
CA PRO A 77 -7.62 6.80 -2.86
C PRO A 77 -7.54 7.83 -1.73
N GLN A 78 -7.82 7.40 -0.50
CA GLN A 78 -7.82 8.21 0.72
C GLN A 78 -7.36 7.35 1.89
N LEU A 79 -6.10 7.49 2.31
CA LEU A 79 -5.48 6.59 3.29
C LEU A 79 -6.18 6.63 4.66
N GLU A 80 -6.76 7.77 5.02
CA GLU A 80 -7.47 8.03 6.26
C GLU A 80 -8.78 7.22 6.38
N LYS A 81 -9.33 6.77 5.25
CA LYS A 81 -10.54 5.93 5.19
C LYS A 81 -10.25 4.45 5.42
N SER A 82 -8.99 4.05 5.34
CA SER A 82 -8.55 2.70 5.69
C SER A 82 -8.17 2.61 7.16
N PHE A 83 -8.16 1.40 7.71
CA PHE A 83 -7.70 1.17 9.08
C PHE A 83 -6.32 1.79 9.27
N SER A 84 -6.21 2.76 10.18
CA SER A 84 -4.93 3.27 10.65
C SER A 84 -4.99 3.73 12.11
N ARG A 85 -3.87 3.62 12.82
CA ARG A 85 -3.72 4.20 14.17
C ARG A 85 -3.15 5.62 14.13
N GLY A 86 -3.36 6.32 13.01
CA GLY A 86 -2.58 7.49 12.63
C GLY A 86 -1.29 7.10 11.92
N PHE A 87 -0.66 8.09 11.26
CA PHE A 87 0.54 7.88 10.47
C PHE A 87 1.78 8.46 11.14
N THR A 88 2.92 7.85 10.84
CA THR A 88 4.25 8.35 11.20
C THR A 88 5.23 7.96 10.10
N ASP A 89 6.19 8.81 9.79
CA ASP A 89 7.39 8.44 9.00
C ASP A 89 8.46 7.75 9.87
N TYR A 90 8.12 7.58 11.17
CA TYR A 90 8.88 7.05 12.27
C TYR A 90 10.03 7.98 12.66
N PHE A 91 11.25 7.69 12.22
CA PHE A 91 12.43 8.51 12.51
C PHE A 91 13.20 8.83 11.24
N LEU A 92 12.51 8.99 10.10
CA LEU A 92 13.16 9.26 8.82
C LEU A 92 14.03 10.53 8.90
N HIS A 93 13.48 11.59 9.49
CA HIS A 93 14.14 12.89 9.67
C HIS A 93 14.61 13.15 11.10
N GLY A 94 14.78 12.08 11.88
CA GLY A 94 15.04 12.17 13.30
C GLY A 94 13.80 11.98 14.16
N ARG A 95 13.95 12.16 15.48
CA ARG A 95 12.89 11.86 16.44
C ARG A 95 12.00 13.09 16.64
N GLU A 96 10.91 13.16 15.89
CA GLU A 96 9.91 14.23 15.96
C GLU A 96 8.51 13.67 16.27
N GLY A 97 7.73 14.43 17.05
CA GLY A 97 6.34 14.09 17.35
C GLY A 97 6.12 12.80 18.17
N ASP A 98 4.86 12.40 18.26
CA ASP A 98 4.44 11.15 18.88
C ASP A 98 4.25 10.05 17.83
N VAL A 99 4.93 8.93 18.02
CA VAL A 99 4.88 7.74 17.14
C VAL A 99 3.94 6.65 17.68
N CYS A 100 3.25 6.91 18.79
CA CYS A 100 2.48 5.92 19.54
C CYS A 100 0.97 6.13 19.44
N SER A 101 0.23 5.05 19.74
CA SER A 101 -1.21 5.07 19.98
C SER A 101 -1.50 4.23 21.23
N PHE A 102 -1.20 4.79 22.41
CA PHE A 102 -1.32 4.08 23.69
C PHE A 102 -2.77 3.81 24.10
N ASP A 103 -3.68 4.69 23.71
CA ASP A 103 -5.07 4.64 24.15
C ASP A 103 -5.89 3.56 23.44
N THR A 104 -5.53 3.22 22.20
CA THR A 104 -6.23 2.20 21.43
C THR A 104 -5.32 1.52 20.42
N PRO A 105 -5.41 0.18 20.27
CA PRO A 105 -4.79 -0.54 19.17
C PRO A 105 -5.69 -0.54 17.92
N LYS A 106 -6.89 0.04 18.01
CA LYS A 106 -7.88 0.09 16.93
C LYS A 106 -7.78 1.39 16.14
N SER A 107 -8.31 1.38 14.92
CA SER A 107 -8.36 2.56 14.06
C SER A 107 -9.39 3.56 14.55
N LEU A 108 -8.94 4.79 14.81
CA LEU A 108 -9.83 5.95 15.02
C LEU A 108 -10.50 6.34 13.70
N GLY A 109 -9.76 6.26 12.59
CA GLY A 109 -10.23 6.68 11.27
C GLY A 109 -10.32 8.20 11.12
N GLU A 110 -11.17 8.68 10.22
CA GLU A 110 -11.20 10.09 9.85
C GLU A 110 -12.02 10.95 10.83
N GLU A 111 -11.54 12.16 11.17
CA GLU A 111 -12.32 13.11 11.97
C GLU A 111 -13.54 13.58 11.15
N MET A 112 -14.73 13.37 11.70
CA MET A 112 -16.02 13.68 11.06
C MET A 112 -16.67 14.94 11.62
N GLY A 113 -16.24 15.39 12.79
CA GLY A 113 -16.75 16.60 13.43
C GLY A 113 -16.96 16.41 14.92
N THR A 114 -17.79 17.27 15.51
CA THR A 114 -18.01 17.32 16.95
C THR A 114 -19.49 17.14 17.30
N MET A 115 -19.79 16.35 18.32
CA MET A 115 -21.15 16.18 18.83
C MET A 115 -21.65 17.47 19.48
N LYS A 116 -22.82 17.98 19.06
CA LYS A 116 -23.44 19.17 19.65
C LYS A 116 -24.39 18.84 20.79
N GLU A 117 -25.39 18.00 20.50
CA GLU A 117 -26.44 17.66 21.43
C GLU A 117 -27.04 16.29 21.12
N VAL A 118 -27.62 15.68 22.15
CA VAL A 118 -28.41 14.44 22.05
C VAL A 118 -29.87 14.81 22.18
N ARG A 119 -30.71 14.39 21.23
CA ARG A 119 -32.16 14.65 21.25
C ARG A 119 -32.92 13.35 21.00
N GLY A 120 -33.53 12.79 22.05
CA GLY A 120 -34.31 11.55 21.96
C GLY A 120 -33.46 10.40 21.39
N ASN A 121 -33.75 10.00 20.15
CA ASN A 121 -33.10 8.89 19.46
C ASN A 121 -32.08 9.33 18.38
N PHE A 122 -31.66 10.59 18.36
CA PHE A 122 -30.64 11.06 17.42
C PHE A 122 -29.61 11.98 18.07
N LEU A 123 -28.46 12.07 17.41
CA LEU A 123 -27.35 12.95 17.71
C LEU A 123 -27.32 14.08 16.68
N VAL A 124 -27.11 15.31 17.13
CA VAL A 124 -26.82 16.43 16.22
C VAL A 124 -25.31 16.64 16.20
N VAL A 125 -24.72 16.61 15.01
CA VAL A 125 -23.27 16.71 14.83
C VAL A 125 -22.93 17.97 14.04
N ALA A 126 -21.91 18.70 14.51
CA ALA A 126 -21.21 19.71 13.73
C ALA A 126 -20.27 18.98 12.76
N GLY A 127 -20.83 18.48 11.66
CA GLY A 127 -20.07 17.68 10.69
C GLY A 127 -19.11 18.54 9.88
N VAL A 128 -17.87 18.06 9.69
CA VAL A 128 -16.94 18.57 8.67
C VAL A 128 -17.04 17.78 7.36
N LYS A 129 -17.61 16.57 7.41
CA LYS A 129 -17.77 15.64 6.30
C LYS A 129 -19.16 15.00 6.33
N PRO A 130 -19.71 14.57 5.18
CA PRO A 130 -21.04 13.95 5.14
C PRO A 130 -21.00 12.55 5.76
N PHE A 131 -22.01 12.19 6.56
CA PHE A 131 -22.24 10.83 7.06
C PHE A 131 -23.11 10.02 6.09
N SER A 132 -22.93 8.69 6.09
CA SER A 132 -23.70 7.76 5.25
C SER A 132 -24.35 6.67 6.09
N ASN A 133 -25.48 6.14 5.63
CA ASN A 133 -26.17 5.04 6.31
C ASN A 133 -25.28 3.80 6.38
N GLY A 134 -25.14 3.21 7.56
CA GLY A 134 -24.29 2.04 7.82
C GLY A 134 -22.85 2.36 8.25
N ASP A 135 -22.48 3.64 8.34
CA ASP A 135 -21.16 4.05 8.82
C ASP A 135 -20.88 3.55 10.24
N GLY A 136 -19.61 3.23 10.49
CA GLY A 136 -19.08 3.04 11.85
C GLY A 136 -18.50 4.34 12.35
N VAL A 137 -18.99 4.80 13.50
CA VAL A 137 -18.51 6.02 14.15
C VAL A 137 -17.97 5.66 15.53
N CYS A 138 -16.86 6.28 15.91
CA CYS A 138 -16.22 6.07 17.19
C CYS A 138 -15.79 7.38 17.84
N TYR A 139 -15.56 7.33 19.13
CA TYR A 139 -15.13 8.46 19.95
C TYR A 139 -14.36 7.95 21.17
N ILE A 140 -13.60 8.83 21.79
CA ILE A 140 -12.94 8.57 23.06
C ILE A 140 -13.82 9.13 24.18
N ASP A 141 -14.16 8.31 25.17
CA ASP A 141 -14.91 8.72 26.34
C ASP A 141 -14.02 9.43 27.38
N GLU A 142 -14.61 9.94 28.46
CA GLU A 142 -13.88 10.66 29.51
C GLU A 142 -12.85 9.81 30.25
N GLN A 143 -12.95 8.48 30.15
CA GLN A 143 -12.04 7.53 30.75
C GLN A 143 -10.88 7.18 29.80
N GLY A 144 -10.84 7.82 28.63
CA GLY A 144 -9.84 7.56 27.59
C GLY A 144 -10.08 6.25 26.85
N ARG A 145 -11.28 5.67 26.92
CA ARG A 145 -11.62 4.42 26.25
C ARG A 145 -12.31 4.71 24.93
N MET A 146 -11.95 3.94 23.91
CA MET A 146 -12.59 4.04 22.60
C MET A 146 -13.93 3.32 22.60
N GLN A 147 -15.00 4.08 22.35
CA GLN A 147 -16.36 3.59 22.14
C GLN A 147 -16.75 3.76 20.68
N GLY A 148 -17.71 2.95 20.21
CA GLY A 148 -18.20 3.07 18.84
C GLY A 148 -19.64 2.63 18.70
N PHE A 149 -20.30 3.14 17.66
CA PHE A 149 -21.67 2.82 17.32
C PHE A 149 -21.85 2.77 15.80
N ARG A 150 -22.89 2.08 15.35
CA ARG A 150 -23.29 2.03 13.94
C ARG A 150 -24.38 3.06 13.66
N VAL A 151 -24.22 3.78 12.55
CA VAL A 151 -25.21 4.73 12.06
C VAL A 151 -26.28 3.95 11.29
N ASN A 152 -27.52 3.99 11.78
CA ASN A 152 -28.66 3.35 11.11
C ASN A 152 -29.23 4.26 10.02
N ARG A 153 -29.44 5.54 10.35
CA ARG A 153 -29.98 6.54 9.41
C ARG A 153 -29.30 7.90 9.60
N VAL A 154 -29.08 8.61 8.50
CA VAL A 154 -28.60 9.99 8.46
C VAL A 154 -29.68 10.88 7.85
N ASP A 155 -29.94 12.03 8.47
CA ASP A 155 -30.83 13.08 7.98
C ASP A 155 -30.13 14.45 8.17
N GLY A 156 -29.40 14.89 7.14
CA GLY A 156 -28.52 16.06 7.22
C GLY A 156 -27.48 15.91 8.34
N ASN A 157 -27.54 16.79 9.33
CA ASN A 157 -26.65 16.77 10.50
C ASN A 157 -27.15 15.90 11.66
N LYS A 158 -28.28 15.20 11.48
CA LYS A 158 -28.86 14.29 12.46
C LYS A 158 -28.42 12.86 12.15
N ILE A 159 -27.84 12.21 13.15
CA ILE A 159 -27.39 10.83 13.08
C ILE A 159 -28.28 10.01 13.99
N TYR A 160 -28.90 8.96 13.47
CA TYR A 160 -29.70 7.99 14.21
C TYR A 160 -28.87 6.72 14.40
N PRO A 161 -28.29 6.49 15.59
CA PRO A 161 -27.57 5.25 15.90
C PRO A 161 -28.53 4.06 15.98
N GLN A 162 -28.00 2.84 15.79
CA GLN A 162 -28.75 1.62 16.12
C GLN A 162 -29.03 1.51 17.62
N GLU A 163 -28.02 1.82 18.44
CA GLU A 163 -28.11 1.90 19.90
C GLU A 163 -27.58 3.26 20.33
N MET A 164 -28.32 3.96 21.21
CA MET A 164 -27.97 5.32 21.62
C MET A 164 -26.71 5.33 22.49
N PRO A 165 -25.60 5.94 22.04
CA PRO A 165 -24.37 6.01 22.80
C PRO A 165 -24.44 7.09 23.88
N ARG A 166 -23.72 6.89 24.99
CA ARG A 166 -23.54 7.91 26.03
C ARG A 166 -22.40 8.85 25.67
N ILE A 167 -22.71 9.93 24.95
CA ILE A 167 -21.73 10.91 24.46
C ILE A 167 -22.01 12.27 25.09
N LYS A 168 -20.97 12.98 25.54
CA LYS A 168 -21.10 14.35 26.04
C LYS A 168 -21.00 15.38 24.90
N PRO A 169 -21.72 16.52 25.01
CA PRO A 169 -21.54 17.62 24.09
C PRO A 169 -20.06 18.01 23.97
N ARG A 170 -19.64 18.42 22.76
CA ARG A 170 -18.26 18.77 22.39
C ARG A 170 -17.28 17.59 22.25
N THR A 171 -17.74 16.35 22.34
CA THR A 171 -16.89 15.17 22.01
C THR A 171 -16.65 15.08 20.51
N LYS A 172 -15.38 14.90 20.12
CA LYS A 172 -14.99 14.64 18.72
C LYS A 172 -15.43 13.24 18.27
N LEU A 173 -15.95 13.17 17.05
CA LEU A 173 -16.40 11.93 16.40
C LEU A 173 -15.48 11.60 15.23
N TYR A 174 -15.14 10.32 15.12
CA TYR A 174 -14.32 9.78 14.04
C TYR A 174 -15.06 8.66 13.31
N ARG A 175 -14.92 8.56 11.99
CA ARG A 175 -15.45 7.44 11.20
C ARG A 175 -14.37 6.39 11.06
N ASN A 176 -14.58 5.25 11.70
CA ASN A 176 -13.68 4.09 11.60
C ASN A 176 -14.13 3.05 10.55
N TYR A 177 -15.31 3.24 9.95
CA TYR A 177 -15.79 2.44 8.84
C TYR A 177 -16.69 3.27 7.91
N ASP A 178 -16.25 3.45 6.67
CA ASP A 178 -17.01 4.12 5.62
C ASP A 178 -17.75 3.10 4.74
N ARG A 179 -19.08 3.03 4.88
CA ARG A 179 -19.87 2.00 4.20
C ARG A 179 -19.86 2.17 2.69
N GLU A 180 -19.87 3.40 2.19
CA GLU A 180 -19.92 3.68 0.76
C GLU A 180 -18.58 3.42 0.09
N PHE A 181 -17.49 3.80 0.76
CA PHE A 181 -16.14 3.51 0.31
C PHE A 181 -15.87 2.01 0.26
N GLU A 182 -16.26 1.28 1.30
CA GLU A 182 -16.15 -0.18 1.33
C GLU A 182 -16.97 -0.85 0.23
N ARG A 183 -18.20 -0.38 0.01
CA ARG A 183 -19.04 -0.88 -1.10
C ARG A 183 -18.40 -0.63 -2.46
N MET A 184 -17.82 0.55 -2.68
CA MET A 184 -17.10 0.89 -3.90
C MET A 184 -15.91 -0.05 -4.10
N LEU A 185 -15.09 -0.24 -3.07
CA LEU A 185 -13.88 -1.05 -3.11
C LEU A 185 -14.13 -2.56 -3.13
N SER A 186 -15.32 -3.02 -2.74
CA SER A 186 -15.70 -4.43 -2.86
C SER A 186 -15.77 -4.93 -4.31
N ARG A 187 -15.99 -4.01 -5.27
CA ARG A 187 -16.14 -4.33 -6.70
C ARG A 187 -14.79 -4.29 -7.41
N LYS A 188 -14.78 -4.65 -8.70
CA LYS A 188 -13.61 -4.38 -9.55
C LYS A 188 -13.44 -2.86 -9.66
N THR A 189 -12.24 -2.37 -9.35
CA THR A 189 -11.97 -0.91 -9.28
C THR A 189 -10.79 -0.48 -10.15
N ALA A 190 -10.08 -1.42 -10.76
CA ALA A 190 -9.00 -1.13 -11.68
C ALA A 190 -8.75 -2.35 -12.58
N GLU A 191 -8.34 -2.09 -13.80
CA GLU A 191 -7.69 -3.04 -14.68
C GLU A 191 -6.35 -2.47 -15.12
N ARG A 192 -5.37 -3.35 -15.28
CA ARG A 192 -4.12 -3.00 -15.95
C ARG A 192 -4.30 -3.15 -17.46
N LYS A 193 -4.08 -2.07 -18.20
CA LYS A 193 -4.11 -2.06 -19.67
C LYS A 193 -2.79 -1.53 -20.23
N ILE A 194 -2.34 -2.12 -21.33
CA ILE A 194 -1.13 -1.77 -22.06
C ILE A 194 -1.55 -0.93 -23.26
N ALA A 195 -0.97 0.26 -23.40
CA ALA A 195 -1.27 1.14 -24.52
C ALA A 195 -0.78 0.51 -25.84
N VAL A 196 -1.63 0.53 -26.86
CA VAL A 196 -1.29 0.10 -28.22
C VAL A 196 -1.70 1.17 -29.24
N ASN A 197 -0.78 1.51 -30.12
CA ASN A 197 -1.04 2.32 -31.30
C ASN A 197 -1.38 1.40 -32.47
N ILE A 198 -2.42 1.77 -33.21
CA ILE A 198 -3.00 0.96 -34.28
C ILE A 198 -2.96 1.76 -35.58
N TRP A 199 -2.26 1.24 -36.59
CA TRP A 199 -2.22 1.81 -37.94
C TRP A 199 -2.87 0.86 -38.93
N LEU A 200 -3.90 1.32 -39.62
CA LEU A 200 -4.54 0.63 -40.73
C LEU A 200 -4.20 1.36 -42.03
N ALA A 201 -3.35 0.77 -42.86
CA ALA A 201 -2.93 1.33 -44.13
C ALA A 201 -3.33 0.42 -45.29
N GLU A 202 -3.41 0.94 -46.50
CA GLU A 202 -3.56 0.12 -47.70
C GLU A 202 -2.22 -0.16 -48.39
N HIS A 203 -2.17 -1.23 -49.17
CA HIS A 203 -1.07 -1.52 -50.10
C HIS A 203 -1.65 -2.02 -51.42
N GLY A 204 -0.82 -2.26 -52.44
CA GLY A 204 -1.29 -2.54 -53.82
C GLY A 204 -2.39 -3.61 -53.93
N THR A 205 -2.31 -4.66 -53.12
CA THR A 205 -3.21 -5.83 -53.18
C THR A 205 -4.18 -5.96 -52.00
N GLY A 206 -4.28 -4.95 -51.12
CA GLY A 206 -5.18 -5.01 -49.97
C GLY A 206 -4.83 -4.05 -48.84
N PHE A 207 -4.89 -4.54 -47.60
CA PHE A 207 -4.76 -3.74 -46.36
C PHE A 207 -3.71 -4.30 -45.42
N SER A 208 -3.05 -3.43 -44.66
CA SER A 208 -2.09 -3.78 -43.62
C SER A 208 -2.53 -3.20 -42.29
N LEU A 209 -2.45 -4.00 -41.24
CA LEU A 209 -2.76 -3.61 -39.87
C LEU A 209 -1.52 -3.78 -39.01
N THR A 210 -1.01 -2.66 -38.50
CA THR A 210 0.14 -2.62 -37.61
C THR A 210 -0.32 -2.25 -36.21
N LEU A 211 0.08 -3.04 -35.22
CA LEU A 211 -0.06 -2.73 -33.80
C LEU A 211 1.34 -2.56 -33.21
N ALA A 212 1.57 -1.48 -32.47
CA ALA A 212 2.76 -1.32 -31.63
C ALA A 212 2.38 -0.92 -30.21
N ASP A 213 2.92 -1.62 -29.23
CA ASP A 213 2.70 -1.29 -27.82
C ASP A 213 3.76 -0.33 -27.26
N GLU A 214 3.55 0.08 -26.00
CA GLU A 214 4.45 1.01 -25.29
C GLU A 214 5.87 0.45 -25.01
N ASP A 215 6.08 -0.85 -25.17
CA ASP A 215 7.42 -1.47 -25.06
C ASP A 215 8.11 -1.59 -26.43
N ASN A 216 7.58 -0.90 -27.45
CA ASN A 216 8.04 -0.92 -28.85
C ASN A 216 7.90 -2.29 -29.54
N ILE A 217 7.07 -3.19 -29.03
CA ILE A 217 6.81 -4.47 -29.68
C ILE A 217 5.78 -4.24 -30.77
N ARG A 218 6.16 -4.56 -32.02
CA ARG A 218 5.37 -4.28 -33.21
C ARG A 218 5.04 -5.55 -33.97
N VAL A 219 3.78 -5.64 -34.42
CA VAL A 219 3.32 -6.68 -35.35
C VAL A 219 2.61 -6.01 -36.51
N THR A 220 2.90 -6.46 -37.72
CA THR A 220 2.17 -6.06 -38.93
C THR A 220 1.58 -7.29 -39.58
N LEU A 221 0.29 -7.22 -39.88
CA LEU A 221 -0.41 -8.20 -40.70
C LEU A 221 -0.79 -7.60 -42.04
N SER A 222 -0.77 -8.42 -43.08
CA SER A 222 -1.27 -8.07 -44.40
C SER A 222 -2.50 -8.91 -44.72
N LEU A 223 -3.51 -8.26 -45.29
CA LEU A 223 -4.75 -8.85 -45.75
C LEU A 223 -4.88 -8.55 -47.25
N THR A 224 -4.74 -9.58 -48.08
CA THR A 224 -5.00 -9.49 -49.52
C THR A 224 -6.51 -9.47 -49.76
N ARG A 225 -7.02 -8.39 -50.35
CA ARG A 225 -8.45 -8.23 -50.64
C ARG A 225 -8.67 -7.15 -51.69
N GLU A 226 -9.66 -7.35 -52.56
CA GLU A 226 -10.10 -6.32 -53.50
C GLU A 226 -10.65 -5.09 -52.77
N LYS A 227 -10.35 -3.92 -53.33
CA LYS A 227 -10.74 -2.63 -52.77
C LYS A 227 -12.00 -2.15 -53.45
N GLU A 228 -13.06 -1.98 -52.67
CA GLU A 228 -14.35 -1.48 -53.12
C GLU A 228 -14.59 -0.10 -52.52
N LEU A 229 -15.16 0.84 -53.27
CA LEU A 229 -15.53 2.16 -52.74
C LEU A 229 -16.76 2.03 -51.82
N ALA A 230 -16.65 2.61 -50.63
CA ALA A 230 -17.77 2.70 -49.71
C ALA A 230 -18.69 3.86 -50.07
N ARG A 231 -20.00 3.62 -49.94
CA ARG A 231 -21.05 4.64 -50.18
C ARG A 231 -21.16 5.68 -49.07
N THR A 232 -20.63 5.39 -47.89
CA THR A 232 -20.64 6.25 -46.71
C THR A 232 -19.23 6.42 -46.16
N PRO A 233 -18.90 7.54 -45.48
CA PRO A 233 -17.60 7.74 -44.86
C PRO A 233 -17.27 6.61 -43.87
N GLN A 234 -16.19 5.86 -44.11
CA GLN A 234 -15.83 4.70 -43.29
C GLN A 234 -14.82 5.00 -42.18
N ARG A 235 -14.05 6.09 -42.29
CA ARG A 235 -12.87 6.34 -41.42
C ARG A 235 -13.18 6.23 -39.92
N ASP A 236 -14.24 6.89 -39.44
CA ASP A 236 -14.61 6.86 -38.03
C ASP A 236 -15.19 5.52 -37.58
N ASN A 237 -15.91 4.82 -38.47
CA ASN A 237 -16.39 3.47 -38.21
C ASN A 237 -15.21 2.50 -38.07
N LEU A 238 -14.23 2.55 -38.97
CA LEU A 238 -13.02 1.73 -38.91
C LEU A 238 -12.27 1.98 -37.60
N LYS A 239 -12.08 3.24 -37.21
CA LYS A 239 -11.48 3.59 -35.91
C LYS A 239 -12.26 3.01 -34.73
N ALA A 240 -13.59 3.19 -34.72
CA ALA A 240 -14.45 2.68 -33.65
C ALA A 240 -14.44 1.15 -33.56
N GLN A 241 -14.33 0.44 -34.69
CA GLN A 241 -14.18 -1.01 -34.68
C GLN A 241 -12.78 -1.43 -34.21
N LEU A 242 -11.71 -0.78 -34.66
CA LEU A 242 -10.34 -1.09 -34.22
C LEU A 242 -10.13 -0.86 -32.72
N ALA A 243 -10.81 0.14 -32.13
CA ALA A 243 -10.76 0.43 -30.69
C ALA A 243 -11.35 -0.69 -29.81
N LYS A 244 -12.15 -1.61 -30.35
CA LYS A 244 -12.81 -2.68 -29.58
C LYS A 244 -11.85 -3.83 -29.25
N LEU A 245 -10.95 -3.57 -28.30
CA LEU A 245 -9.96 -4.54 -27.82
C LEU A 245 -10.51 -5.48 -26.72
N GLY A 246 -11.69 -5.21 -26.17
CA GLY A 246 -12.42 -6.13 -25.28
C GLY A 246 -11.62 -6.61 -24.06
N ASN A 247 -11.63 -7.94 -23.83
CA ASN A 247 -10.97 -8.59 -22.70
C ASN A 247 -9.46 -8.78 -22.86
N THR A 248 -8.85 -8.18 -23.89
CA THR A 248 -7.40 -8.25 -24.09
C THR A 248 -6.68 -7.34 -23.08
N PRO A 249 -5.38 -7.53 -22.85
CA PRO A 249 -4.62 -6.67 -21.93
C PRO A 249 -4.34 -5.28 -22.52
N PHE A 250 -4.89 -4.92 -23.68
CA PHE A 250 -4.55 -3.70 -24.40
C PHE A 250 -5.66 -2.64 -24.33
N GLU A 251 -5.25 -1.38 -24.39
CA GLU A 251 -6.11 -0.22 -24.66
C GLU A 251 -5.57 0.56 -25.86
N ALA A 252 -6.45 1.04 -26.74
CA ALA A 252 -6.04 1.80 -27.91
C ALA A 252 -5.64 3.21 -27.45
N ALA A 253 -4.37 3.58 -27.68
CA ALA A 253 -3.87 4.93 -27.40
C ALA A 253 -4.06 5.85 -28.62
N GLU A 254 -3.65 5.38 -29.80
CA GLU A 254 -3.83 6.10 -31.06
C GLU A 254 -4.31 5.14 -32.15
N ILE A 255 -5.23 5.62 -33.01
CA ILE A 255 -5.71 4.86 -34.18
C ILE A 255 -5.64 5.74 -35.42
N GLU A 256 -4.78 5.34 -36.34
CA GLU A 256 -4.60 5.99 -37.63
C GLU A 256 -5.11 5.09 -38.76
N VAL A 257 -5.81 5.70 -39.72
CA VAL A 257 -6.29 5.03 -40.93
C VAL A 257 -5.75 5.80 -42.12
N SER A 258 -4.95 5.17 -42.96
CA SER A 258 -4.22 5.85 -44.04
C SER A 258 -4.55 5.18 -45.36
N PHE A 259 -5.68 5.62 -45.93
CA PHE A 259 -6.21 5.21 -47.22
C PHE A 259 -6.20 6.41 -48.18
N SER A 260 -5.93 6.17 -49.47
CA SER A 260 -6.05 7.11 -50.58
C SER A 260 -7.50 7.50 -50.82
N ASP A 261 -8.42 6.55 -50.65
CA ASP A 261 -9.85 6.71 -50.93
C ASP A 261 -10.72 6.12 -49.82
N ASN A 262 -12.04 6.31 -49.95
CA ASN A 262 -13.02 5.80 -49.00
C ASN A 262 -13.30 4.31 -49.21
N TRP A 263 -12.32 3.44 -48.92
CA TRP A 263 -12.44 2.00 -49.11
C TRP A 263 -13.40 1.33 -48.12
N PHE A 264 -14.15 0.34 -48.61
CA PHE A 264 -15.07 -0.48 -47.84
C PHE A 264 -14.37 -1.72 -47.27
N LEU A 265 -14.38 -1.83 -45.93
CA LEU A 265 -13.90 -3.00 -45.22
C LEU A 265 -14.99 -3.52 -44.27
N PRO A 266 -15.53 -4.73 -44.49
CA PRO A 266 -16.56 -5.30 -43.64
C PRO A 266 -16.12 -5.40 -42.18
N ALA A 267 -17.04 -5.09 -41.26
CA ALA A 267 -16.76 -5.13 -39.82
C ALA A 267 -16.32 -6.52 -39.33
N SER A 268 -16.83 -7.60 -39.93
CA SER A 268 -16.42 -8.98 -39.62
C SER A 268 -14.95 -9.24 -39.99
N VAL A 269 -14.54 -8.81 -41.18
CA VAL A 269 -13.15 -8.91 -41.66
C VAL A 269 -12.22 -8.08 -40.80
N LEU A 270 -12.61 -6.84 -40.46
CA LEU A 270 -11.82 -5.98 -39.60
C LEU A 270 -11.72 -6.52 -38.16
N ALA A 271 -12.79 -7.10 -37.63
CA ALA A 271 -12.79 -7.74 -36.31
C ALA A 271 -11.85 -8.95 -36.27
N GLU A 272 -11.85 -9.76 -37.33
CA GLU A 272 -10.93 -10.88 -37.48
C GLU A 272 -9.48 -10.42 -37.61
N PHE A 273 -9.23 -9.42 -38.45
CA PHE A 273 -7.91 -8.86 -38.68
C PHE A 273 -7.31 -8.29 -37.39
N ARG A 274 -8.12 -7.55 -36.62
CA ARG A 274 -7.79 -7.06 -35.28
C ARG A 274 -7.50 -8.20 -34.31
N ARG A 275 -8.35 -9.24 -34.26
CA ARG A 275 -8.16 -10.39 -33.36
C ARG A 275 -6.82 -11.08 -33.62
N GLN A 276 -6.52 -11.40 -34.88
CA GLN A 276 -5.25 -12.03 -35.26
C GLN A 276 -4.06 -11.14 -34.94
N ALA A 277 -4.16 -9.82 -35.19
CA ALA A 277 -3.06 -8.90 -34.89
C ALA A 277 -2.78 -8.84 -33.38
N VAL A 278 -3.84 -8.78 -32.56
CA VAL A 278 -3.72 -8.82 -31.10
C VAL A 278 -3.12 -10.14 -30.62
N GLU A 279 -3.57 -11.28 -31.13
CA GLU A 279 -3.02 -12.59 -30.77
C GLU A 279 -1.52 -12.69 -31.09
N ARG A 280 -1.11 -12.25 -32.29
CA ARG A 280 0.31 -12.19 -32.65
C ARG A 280 1.09 -11.20 -31.79
N LEU A 281 0.51 -10.07 -31.42
CA LEU A 281 1.15 -9.11 -30.51
C LEU A 281 1.36 -9.75 -29.14
N VAL A 282 0.37 -10.44 -28.56
CA VAL A 282 0.53 -11.17 -27.29
C VAL A 282 1.64 -12.21 -27.39
N ALA A 283 1.67 -13.01 -28.46
CA ALA A 283 2.71 -14.01 -28.67
C ALA A 283 4.10 -13.37 -28.77
N THR A 284 4.23 -12.30 -29.55
CA THR A 284 5.49 -11.55 -29.73
C THR A 284 5.95 -10.92 -28.42
N ARG A 285 5.02 -10.38 -27.61
CA ARG A 285 5.31 -9.88 -26.25
C ARG A 285 5.85 -10.98 -25.34
N ARG A 286 5.26 -12.17 -25.37
CA ARG A 286 5.74 -13.31 -24.56
C ARG A 286 7.14 -13.76 -24.96
N ILE A 287 7.44 -13.79 -26.26
CA ILE A 287 8.76 -14.17 -26.78
C ILE A 287 9.82 -13.13 -26.39
N ASN A 288 9.48 -11.84 -26.46
CA ASN A 288 10.40 -10.74 -26.15
C ASN A 288 10.48 -10.42 -24.65
N TYR A 289 9.62 -11.01 -23.81
CA TYR A 289 9.67 -10.80 -22.37
C TYR A 289 10.93 -11.44 -21.78
N ARG A 290 11.87 -10.60 -21.35
CA ARG A 290 13.08 -11.03 -20.65
C ARG A 290 12.84 -10.92 -19.15
N ARG A 291 12.80 -12.06 -18.48
CA ARG A 291 12.86 -12.09 -17.01
C ARG A 291 14.28 -11.75 -16.60
N GLU A 292 14.44 -10.69 -15.81
CA GLU A 292 15.70 -10.48 -15.11
C GLU A 292 15.91 -11.63 -14.12
N VAL A 293 16.93 -12.44 -14.40
CA VAL A 293 17.39 -13.46 -13.47
C VAL A 293 18.56 -12.83 -12.73
N ALA A 294 18.33 -12.49 -11.46
CA ALA A 294 19.42 -12.10 -10.58
C ALA A 294 20.34 -13.32 -10.41
N VAL A 295 21.51 -13.27 -11.04
CA VAL A 295 22.54 -14.29 -10.83
C VAL A 295 23.21 -13.96 -9.51
N TRP A 296 23.09 -14.89 -8.55
CA TRP A 296 23.82 -14.77 -7.29
C TRP A 296 25.32 -14.84 -7.59
N LYS A 297 26.02 -13.73 -7.39
CA LYS A 297 27.48 -13.69 -7.47
C LYS A 297 28.01 -14.10 -6.10
N GLN A 298 28.80 -15.17 -6.06
CA GLN A 298 29.45 -15.56 -4.82
C GLN A 298 30.39 -14.43 -4.36
N THR A 299 30.22 -14.00 -3.12
CA THR A 299 31.05 -12.97 -2.50
C THR A 299 32.05 -13.61 -1.55
N ALA A 300 33.25 -13.03 -1.47
CA ALA A 300 34.28 -13.41 -0.49
C ALA A 300 34.48 -12.31 0.58
N HIS A 301 33.54 -11.37 0.68
CA HIS A 301 33.63 -10.29 1.65
C HIS A 301 33.49 -10.85 3.06
N ALA A 302 34.36 -10.42 3.98
CA ALA A 302 34.23 -10.81 5.38
C ALA A 302 32.91 -10.25 5.96
N PHE A 303 32.21 -11.08 6.73
CA PHE A 303 31.07 -10.62 7.51
C PHE A 303 31.56 -9.65 8.61
N PRO A 304 30.82 -8.57 8.93
CA PRO A 304 31.30 -7.56 9.88
C PRO A 304 31.58 -8.05 11.30
N GLN A 305 31.04 -9.22 11.67
CA GLN A 305 31.17 -9.82 12.98
C GLN A 305 31.87 -11.17 12.87
N THR A 306 32.79 -11.49 13.78
CA THR A 306 33.52 -12.76 13.80
C THR A 306 32.80 -13.86 14.59
N ALA A 307 31.80 -13.48 15.37
CA ALA A 307 31.00 -14.37 16.20
C ALA A 307 29.53 -13.95 16.17
N LEU A 308 28.64 -14.91 15.96
CA LEU A 308 27.19 -14.71 15.99
C LEU A 308 26.59 -15.41 17.19
N THR A 309 25.72 -14.72 17.91
CA THR A 309 24.86 -15.30 18.95
C THR A 309 23.53 -15.72 18.35
N TYR A 310 22.52 -16.02 19.19
CA TYR A 310 21.14 -16.26 18.76
C TYR A 310 20.56 -15.14 17.87
N LEU A 311 21.10 -13.91 17.96
CA LEU A 311 20.72 -12.78 17.12
C LEU A 311 21.09 -12.95 15.64
N GLY A 312 21.99 -13.87 15.31
CA GLY A 312 22.31 -14.23 13.92
C GLY A 312 21.20 -15.01 13.21
N ASN A 313 20.19 -15.50 13.97
CA ASN A 313 19.05 -16.27 13.48
C ASN A 313 19.44 -17.43 12.54
N VAL A 314 20.50 -18.16 12.90
CA VAL A 314 21.00 -19.28 12.10
C VAL A 314 20.22 -20.55 12.41
N MET A 315 19.21 -20.81 11.57
CA MET A 315 18.28 -21.93 11.74
C MET A 315 18.62 -23.19 10.92
N ASN A 316 19.43 -23.06 9.87
CA ASN A 316 19.70 -24.15 8.95
C ASN A 316 21.17 -24.22 8.51
N PRO A 317 21.63 -25.37 7.98
CA PRO A 317 23.02 -25.56 7.56
C PRO A 317 23.48 -24.60 6.46
N LEU A 318 22.61 -24.21 5.52
CA LEU A 318 22.96 -23.29 4.43
C LEU A 318 23.32 -21.90 4.95
N ALA A 319 22.53 -21.38 5.89
CA ALA A 319 22.83 -20.12 6.57
C ALA A 319 24.14 -20.22 7.38
N ALA A 320 24.36 -21.34 8.07
CA ALA A 320 25.61 -21.56 8.81
C ALA A 320 26.84 -21.60 7.87
N SER A 321 26.74 -22.27 6.72
CA SER A 321 27.80 -22.30 5.70
C SER A 321 28.08 -20.90 5.17
N PHE A 322 27.05 -20.13 4.83
CA PHE A 322 27.20 -18.75 4.38
C PHE A 322 28.06 -17.92 5.35
N TYR A 323 27.72 -17.91 6.64
CA TYR A 323 28.49 -17.14 7.63
C TYR A 323 29.93 -17.64 7.78
N LYS A 324 30.16 -18.95 7.79
CA LYS A 324 31.51 -19.53 7.87
C LYS A 324 32.36 -19.17 6.66
N GLU A 325 31.80 -19.26 5.45
CA GLU A 325 32.46 -18.85 4.20
C GLU A 325 32.85 -17.36 4.21
N HIS A 326 32.10 -16.54 4.97
CA HIS A 326 32.36 -15.11 5.15
C HIS A 326 33.19 -14.81 6.42
N GLY A 327 33.92 -15.80 6.97
CA GLY A 327 34.90 -15.59 8.04
C GLY A 327 34.34 -15.54 9.47
N VAL A 328 33.07 -15.90 9.66
CA VAL A 328 32.49 -16.04 11.01
C VAL A 328 33.02 -17.32 11.65
N GLN A 329 33.69 -17.19 12.78
CA GLN A 329 34.37 -18.28 13.50
C GLN A 329 33.42 -19.09 14.38
N SER A 330 32.46 -18.42 15.01
CA SER A 330 31.48 -19.06 15.89
C SER A 330 30.06 -18.62 15.55
N VAL A 331 29.16 -19.59 15.49
CA VAL A 331 27.76 -19.37 15.13
C VAL A 331 26.87 -20.06 16.16
N GLY A 332 26.24 -19.26 17.01
CA GLY A 332 25.23 -19.72 17.95
C GLY A 332 23.96 -20.18 17.21
N ALA A 333 23.24 -21.13 17.83
CA ALA A 333 21.93 -21.52 17.36
C ALA A 333 20.94 -20.35 17.46
N ALA A 334 19.98 -20.26 16.54
CA ALA A 334 18.90 -19.31 16.69
C ALA A 334 18.05 -19.61 17.93
N TYR A 335 17.33 -18.60 18.41
CA TYR A 335 16.53 -18.66 19.64
C TYR A 335 15.49 -19.78 19.62
N GLU A 336 14.84 -20.00 18.48
CA GLU A 336 13.80 -21.02 18.29
C GLU A 336 14.36 -22.45 18.38
N LYS A 337 15.67 -22.63 18.18
CA LYS A 337 16.34 -23.92 18.30
C LYS A 337 16.88 -24.15 19.71
N GLU A 338 17.42 -23.10 20.33
CA GLU A 338 17.96 -23.16 21.67
C GLU A 338 17.66 -21.85 22.42
N ALA A 339 16.81 -21.95 23.45
CA ALA A 339 16.41 -20.81 24.24
C ALA A 339 17.59 -20.27 25.06
N VAL A 340 17.81 -18.96 24.97
CA VAL A 340 18.88 -18.28 25.69
C VAL A 340 18.33 -17.60 26.94
N LYS A 341 18.99 -17.80 28.08
CA LYS A 341 18.63 -17.13 29.34
C LYS A 341 18.84 -15.61 29.22
N ASP A 342 17.88 -14.83 29.73
CA ASP A 342 17.88 -13.36 29.69
C ASP A 342 17.97 -12.78 28.26
N ALA A 343 17.47 -13.52 27.27
CA ALA A 343 17.45 -13.09 25.87
C ALA A 343 16.69 -11.76 25.70
N VAL A 344 17.30 -10.86 24.93
CA VAL A 344 16.59 -9.72 24.35
C VAL A 344 15.72 -10.23 23.22
N LEU A 345 14.41 -10.15 23.42
CA LEU A 345 13.39 -10.56 22.46
C LEU A 345 13.12 -9.47 21.42
N MET A 346 13.30 -8.20 21.78
CA MET A 346 12.99 -7.09 20.90
C MET A 346 13.91 -5.90 21.14
N PHE A 347 14.44 -5.35 20.05
CA PHE A 347 15.20 -4.11 20.02
C PHE A 347 14.36 -3.02 19.37
N CYS A 348 14.00 -2.01 20.14
CA CYS A 348 13.14 -0.92 19.69
C CYS A 348 13.88 0.40 19.66
N LYS A 349 13.72 1.14 18.55
CA LYS A 349 13.98 2.58 18.57
C LYS A 349 12.83 3.33 19.24
N HIS A 350 11.60 2.82 19.22
CA HIS A 350 10.56 3.26 20.15
C HIS A 350 11.04 3.11 21.60
N CYS A 351 10.91 4.18 22.39
CA CYS A 351 11.40 4.23 23.75
C CYS A 351 10.30 4.76 24.68
N LEU A 352 9.92 3.95 25.66
CA LEU A 352 8.87 4.32 26.61
C LEU A 352 9.28 5.46 27.53
N ARG A 353 10.57 5.60 27.88
CA ARG A 353 11.04 6.79 28.59
C ARG A 353 10.77 8.05 27.77
N TYR A 354 11.10 8.05 26.48
CA TYR A 354 10.84 9.20 25.61
C TYR A 354 9.35 9.51 25.47
N SER A 355 8.55 8.48 25.24
CA SER A 355 7.10 8.63 25.04
C SER A 355 6.38 9.11 26.30
N MET A 356 6.96 8.89 27.48
CA MET A 356 6.44 9.36 28.77
C MET A 356 7.06 10.69 29.22
N GLY A 357 7.92 11.33 28.41
CA GLY A 357 8.55 12.60 28.80
C GLY A 357 9.77 12.46 29.70
N TRP A 358 10.31 11.25 29.88
CA TRP A 358 11.39 10.90 30.82
C TRP A 358 12.72 10.60 30.12
N CYS A 359 12.93 11.05 28.90
CA CYS A 359 14.20 10.81 28.20
C CYS A 359 15.30 11.74 28.73
N PRO A 360 16.40 11.19 29.29
CA PRO A 360 17.49 12.00 29.80
C PRO A 360 18.31 12.67 28.68
N VAL A 361 18.25 12.15 27.45
CA VAL A 361 19.03 12.66 26.30
C VAL A 361 18.28 13.80 25.61
N HIS A 362 17.05 13.54 25.15
CA HIS A 362 16.30 14.52 24.35
C HIS A 362 15.47 15.50 25.19
N GLN A 363 14.90 15.05 26.30
CA GLN A 363 14.00 15.86 27.14
C GLN A 363 14.70 16.38 28.41
N ARG A 364 15.92 15.90 28.70
CA ARG A 364 16.69 16.20 29.92
C ARG A 364 15.91 15.97 31.21
N GLN A 365 14.96 15.04 31.16
CA GLN A 365 14.13 14.63 32.28
C GLN A 365 14.50 13.21 32.73
N ARG A 366 14.13 12.87 33.96
CA ARG A 366 14.25 11.51 34.49
C ARG A 366 12.89 11.03 34.94
N SER A 367 12.70 9.71 34.87
CA SER A 367 11.48 9.11 35.36
C SER A 367 11.40 9.26 36.88
N PRO A 368 10.21 9.57 37.42
CA PRO A 368 10.00 9.63 38.86
C PRO A 368 9.97 8.25 39.54
N TYR A 369 10.03 7.16 38.76
CA TYR A 369 9.91 5.78 39.26
C TYR A 369 11.24 5.01 39.21
N LYS A 370 11.45 4.16 40.22
CA LYS A 370 12.64 3.29 40.32
C LYS A 370 12.62 2.20 39.26
N GLU A 371 13.79 1.94 38.68
CA GLU A 371 14.04 0.91 37.68
C GLU A 371 14.50 -0.43 38.30
N PRO A 372 14.39 -1.57 37.57
CA PRO A 372 13.96 -1.71 36.16
C PRO A 372 12.43 -1.63 35.96
N TYR A 373 12.02 -1.20 34.77
CA TYR A 373 10.62 -1.29 34.34
C TYR A 373 10.31 -2.64 33.73
N SER A 374 9.04 -3.06 33.82
CA SER A 374 8.55 -4.25 33.12
C SER A 374 7.23 -3.96 32.41
N LEU A 375 7.06 -4.55 31.23
CA LEU A 375 5.76 -4.68 30.58
C LEU A 375 5.07 -5.92 31.14
N VAL A 376 3.76 -5.81 31.36
CA VAL A 376 2.91 -6.93 31.76
C VAL A 376 1.87 -7.12 30.68
N SER A 377 1.85 -8.31 30.09
CA SER A 377 0.84 -8.71 29.11
C SER A 377 -0.48 -9.06 29.81
N ASN A 378 -1.58 -9.09 29.04
CA ASN A 378 -2.91 -9.43 29.56
C ASN A 378 -2.99 -10.86 30.11
N ASP A 379 -2.12 -11.76 29.64
CA ASP A 379 -1.96 -13.13 30.14
C ASP A 379 -1.02 -13.24 31.35
N GLY A 380 -0.59 -12.10 31.93
CA GLY A 380 0.25 -12.05 33.13
C GLY A 380 1.75 -12.19 32.87
N ARG A 381 2.19 -12.47 31.64
CA ARG A 381 3.62 -12.55 31.30
C ARG A 381 4.32 -11.21 31.51
N ARG A 382 5.52 -11.27 32.08
CA ARG A 382 6.35 -10.08 32.37
C ARG A 382 7.55 -10.01 31.45
N PHE A 383 7.83 -8.81 30.97
CA PHE A 383 8.99 -8.54 30.13
C PHE A 383 9.77 -7.37 30.70
N ARG A 384 11.03 -7.61 31.07
CA ARG A 384 11.90 -6.58 31.64
C ARG A 384 12.37 -5.62 30.55
N LEU A 385 12.37 -4.34 30.86
CA LEU A 385 12.88 -3.29 29.98
C LEU A 385 14.30 -2.91 30.39
N GLU A 386 15.16 -2.72 29.39
CA GLU A 386 16.50 -2.16 29.52
C GLU A 386 16.65 -1.02 28.51
N PHE A 387 17.27 0.08 28.93
CA PHE A 387 17.38 1.29 28.10
C PHE A 387 18.85 1.59 27.80
N ASP A 388 19.24 1.43 26.55
CA ASP A 388 20.54 1.83 26.02
C ASP A 388 20.40 3.25 25.44
N CYS A 389 20.64 4.25 26.29
CA CYS A 389 20.56 5.65 25.90
C CYS A 389 21.63 6.04 24.87
N LYS A 390 22.79 5.36 24.85
CA LYS A 390 23.89 5.65 23.92
C LYS A 390 23.46 5.34 22.49
N ASN A 391 22.76 4.22 22.29
CA ASN A 391 22.26 3.80 20.97
C ASN A 391 20.81 4.21 20.70
N CYS A 392 20.21 5.01 21.60
CA CYS A 392 18.79 5.40 21.58
C CYS A 392 17.87 4.19 21.35
N GLN A 393 18.04 3.16 22.18
CA GLN A 393 17.40 1.85 22.01
C GLN A 393 16.80 1.36 23.33
N MET A 394 15.56 0.89 23.26
CA MET A 394 14.91 0.13 24.33
C MET A 394 14.97 -1.36 23.99
N LYS A 395 15.37 -2.18 24.95
CA LYS A 395 15.40 -3.64 24.83
C LYS A 395 14.29 -4.23 25.68
N VAL A 396 13.58 -5.19 25.13
CA VAL A 396 12.57 -5.98 25.84
C VAL A 396 13.13 -7.38 26.03
N LYS A 397 13.27 -7.79 27.28
CA LYS A 397 13.81 -9.09 27.69
C LYS A 397 12.71 -9.96 28.27
N GLU A 398 12.78 -11.25 27.98
CA GLU A 398 11.94 -12.22 28.66
C GLU A 398 12.33 -12.26 30.13
N GLN A 399 11.34 -12.11 31.02
CA GLN A 399 11.55 -12.32 32.44
C GLN A 399 11.04 -13.73 32.75
N ASN A 400 11.93 -14.73 32.70
CA ASN A 400 11.58 -16.07 33.13
C ASN A 400 11.13 -15.99 34.60
N ALA A 401 9.96 -16.55 34.89
CA ALA A 401 9.53 -16.76 36.26
C ALA A 401 10.61 -17.62 36.94
N GLN A 402 11.23 -17.08 37.99
CA GLN A 402 12.04 -17.88 38.90
C GLN A 402 11.17 -18.88 39.63
#